data_AF-A0A942Y8A9-F1
#
_entry.id   AF-A0A942Y8A9-F1
#
_cell.length_a   1.000
_cell.length_b   1.000
_cell.length_c   1.000
_cell.angle_alpha   90.00
_cell.angle_beta   90.00
_cell.angle_gamma   90.00
#
_symmetry.space_group_name_H-M   'P 1'
#
loop_
_entity.id
_entity.type
_entity.pdbx_description
1 polymer ?
#
loop_
_entity_poly.entity_id
_entity_poly.type
_entity_poly.pdbx_seq_one_letter_code
_entity_poly.pdbx_strand_id
1 'polypeptide(L)' 'MRSAIEVGVLLSEDELKELSNKFGERAKTPPDRFIKYEGLKQLLDTILKNKEKKGWKFKNEK' A
#
# COMPACT_ATOMS: atom_id res chain seq x y z
N MET A 1 -0.43 -3.63 -28.50
CA MET A 1 0.19 -3.86 -27.18
C MET A 1 -0.55 -3.01 -26.17
N ARG A 2 -1.30 -3.60 -25.24
CA ARG A 2 -1.99 -2.84 -24.19
C ARG A 2 -0.96 -2.52 -23.10
N SER A 3 -0.61 -1.24 -22.99
CA SER A 3 0.33 -0.72 -21.99
C SER A 3 -0.26 -0.90 -20.59
N ALA A 4 0.57 -1.27 -19.63
CA ALA A 4 0.20 -1.70 -18.28
C ALA A 4 -0.31 -0.57 -17.34
N ILE A 5 -0.99 0.43 -17.88
CA ILE A 5 -1.43 1.64 -17.16
C ILE A 5 -2.95 1.78 -17.28
N GLU A 6 -3.70 0.76 -16.90
CA GLU A 6 -5.17 0.85 -16.79
C GLU A 6 -5.68 0.63 -15.36
N VAL A 7 -4.76 0.57 -14.39
CA VAL A 7 -5.07 0.56 -12.95
C VAL A 7 -4.23 1.62 -12.22
N GLY A 8 -4.23 2.84 -12.75
CA GLY A 8 -3.51 3.97 -12.15
C GLY A 8 -4.47 4.86 -11.37
N VAL A 9 -4.60 4.64 -10.06
CA VAL A 9 -5.21 5.65 -9.18
C VAL A 9 -4.26 6.85 -9.16
N LEU A 10 -4.60 7.91 -9.90
CA LEU A 10 -3.87 9.17 -9.86
C LEU A 10 -4.21 9.89 -8.56
N LEU A 11 -3.28 9.84 -7.60
CA LEU A 11 -3.32 10.68 -6.40
C LEU A 11 -3.00 12.13 -6.80
N SER A 12 -3.59 13.11 -6.10
CA SER A 12 -3.19 14.50 -6.29
C SER A 12 -1.75 14.74 -5.81
N GLU A 13 -1.12 15.81 -6.28
CA GLU A 13 0.23 16.18 -5.82
C GLU A 13 0.28 16.41 -4.29
N ASP A 14 -0.79 16.99 -3.73
CA ASP A 14 -0.92 17.20 -2.29
C ASP A 14 -1.04 15.88 -1.53
N GLU A 15 -1.84 14.93 -2.02
CA GLU A 15 -1.96 13.57 -1.44
C GLU A 15 -0.61 12.83 -1.49
N LEU A 16 0.13 12.95 -2.60
CA LEU A 16 1.47 12.37 -2.74
C LEU A 16 2.46 13.00 -1.75
N LYS A 17 2.43 14.32 -1.60
CA LYS A 17 3.29 15.05 -0.66
C LYS A 17 2.99 14.66 0.79
N GLU A 18 1.71 14.54 1.16
CA GLU A 18 1.30 14.09 2.49
C GLU A 18 1.77 12.66 2.77
N LEU A 19 1.59 11.74 1.82
CA LEU A 19 2.06 10.36 1.94
C LEU A 19 3.58 10.29 2.09
N SER A 20 4.32 11.08 1.30
CA SER A 20 5.77 11.15 1.36
C SER A 20 6.24 11.66 2.72
N ASN A 21 5.64 12.74 3.26
CA ASN A 21 6.00 13.25 4.58
C ASN A 21 5.67 12.26 5.70
N LYS A 22 4.56 11.53 5.59
CA LYS A 22 4.09 10.62 6.64
C LYS A 22 4.79 9.27 6.64
N PHE A 23 5.21 8.79 5.46
CA PHE A 23 5.71 7.43 5.28
C PHE A 23 7.08 7.36 4.61
N GLY A 24 7.68 8.47 4.21
CA GLY A 24 8.97 8.52 3.51
C GLY A 24 10.11 7.85 4.28
N GLU A 25 10.10 7.93 5.61
CA GLU A 25 11.10 7.23 6.45
C GLU A 25 11.03 5.70 6.32
N ARG A 26 9.89 5.13 5.89
CA ARG A 26 9.79 3.69 5.62
C ARG A 26 10.68 3.26 4.45
N ALA A 27 10.96 4.15 3.51
CA ALA A 27 11.89 3.87 2.41
C ALA A 27 13.33 3.62 2.91
N LYS A 28 13.68 4.13 4.11
CA LYS A 28 14.98 3.90 4.76
C LYS A 28 14.98 2.68 5.69
N THR A 29 13.85 2.00 5.85
CA THR A 29 13.78 0.81 6.72
C THR A 29 14.62 -0.30 6.08
N PRO A 30 15.59 -0.88 6.80
CA PRO A 30 16.43 -1.91 6.22
C PRO A 30 15.62 -3.20 5.97
N PRO A 31 15.99 -4.01 4.96
CA PRO A 31 15.18 -5.14 4.49
C PRO A 31 14.94 -6.23 5.54
N ASP A 32 15.83 -6.37 6.51
CA ASP A 32 15.71 -7.29 7.65
C ASP A 32 14.50 -7.01 8.54
N ARG A 33 14.04 -5.75 8.55
CA ARG A 33 12.86 -5.29 9.30
C ARG A 33 11.57 -5.29 8.49
N PHE A 34 11.60 -5.73 7.24
CA PHE A 34 10.39 -5.84 6.44
C PHE A 34 9.49 -6.95 6.98
N ILE A 35 8.18 -6.73 6.86
CA ILE A 35 7.20 -7.78 7.14
C ILE A 35 7.46 -8.90 6.14
N LYS A 36 7.93 -10.04 6.65
CA LYS A 36 8.16 -11.24 5.84
C LYS A 36 6.82 -11.84 5.44
N TYR A 37 6.74 -12.28 4.20
CA TYR A 37 5.61 -13.03 3.69
C TYR A 37 6.09 -14.03 2.62
N GLU A 38 5.36 -15.12 2.50
CA GLU A 38 5.57 -16.24 1.60
C GLU A 38 4.48 -16.17 0.52
N GLY A 39 4.80 -15.44 -0.55
CA GLY A 39 3.96 -15.32 -1.73
C GLY A 39 2.75 -14.40 -1.59
N LEU A 40 2.06 -14.20 -2.72
CA LEU A 40 1.02 -13.19 -2.87
C LEU A 40 -0.22 -13.44 -1.98
N LYS A 41 -0.53 -14.71 -1.71
CA LYS A 41 -1.68 -15.09 -0.86
C LYS A 41 -1.49 -14.62 0.57
N GLN A 42 -0.31 -14.88 1.16
CA GLN A 42 -0.03 -14.45 2.54
C GLN A 42 0.07 -12.93 2.65
N LEU A 43 0.60 -12.27 1.63
CA LEU A 43 0.61 -10.81 1.55
C LEU A 43 -0.82 -10.25 1.56
N LEU A 44 -1.71 -10.78 0.73
CA LEU A 44 -3.10 -10.35 0.65
C LEU A 44 -3.83 -10.56 1.99
N ASP A 45 -3.70 -11.73 2.59
CA ASP A 45 -4.29 -12.04 3.90
C ASP A 45 -3.79 -11.07 4.98
N THR A 46 -2.51 -10.71 4.95
CA THR A 46 -1.90 -9.76 5.90
C THR A 46 -2.48 -8.35 5.72
N ILE A 47 -2.70 -7.91 4.48
CA ILE A 47 -3.33 -6.62 4.17
C ILE A 47 -4.78 -6.61 4.65
N LEU A 48 -5.57 -7.65 4.33
CA LEU A 48 -6.98 -7.74 4.71
C LEU A 48 -7.19 -7.80 6.23
N LYS A 49 -6.37 -8.59 6.95
CA LYS A 49 -6.42 -8.64 8.42
C LYS A 49 -6.09 -7.29 9.05
N ASN A 50 -5.08 -6.58 8.53
CA ASN A 50 -4.75 -5.25 9.04
C ASN A 50 -5.85 -4.23 8.76
N LYS A 51 -6.46 -4.33 7.57
CA LYS A 51 -7.59 -3.50 7.19
C LYS A 51 -8.77 -3.68 8.15
N GLU A 52 -9.16 -4.92 8.42
CA GLU A 52 -10.23 -5.27 9.36
C GLU A 52 -9.92 -4.74 10.78
N LYS A 53 -8.73 -5.03 11.31
CA LYS A 53 -8.31 -4.59 12.66
C LYS A 53 -8.31 -3.08 12.84
N LYS A 54 -8.01 -2.31 11.79
CA LYS A 54 -7.93 -0.86 11.84
C LYS A 54 -9.20 -0.16 11.38
N GLY A 55 -10.24 -0.92 11.00
CA GLY A 55 -11.47 -0.38 10.41
C GLY A 55 -11.21 0.40 9.11
N TRP A 56 -10.15 0.05 8.38
CA TRP A 56 -9.82 0.72 7.12
C TRP A 56 -10.78 0.27 6.02
N LYS A 57 -11.17 1.20 5.16
CA LYS A 57 -11.84 0.94 3.90
C LYS A 57 -10.90 1.28 2.76
N PHE A 58 -10.94 0.50 1.69
CA PHE A 58 -10.25 0.95 0.48
C PHE A 58 -10.99 2.15 -0.10
N LYS A 59 -10.26 3.06 -0.77
CA LYS A 59 -10.78 4.35 -1.27
C LYS A 59 -12.04 4.24 -2.15
N ASN A 60 -12.33 3.05 -2.69
CA ASN A 60 -13.48 2.76 -3.56
C ASN A 60 -14.35 1.58 -3.08
N GLU A 61 -14.27 1.20 -1.81
CA GLU A 61 -15.10 0.14 -1.25
C GLU A 61 -16.47 0.70 -0.82
N LYS A 62 -17.55 0.19 -1.42
CA LYS A 62 -18.94 0.54 -1.07
C LYS A 62 -19.33 -0.06 0.27
#